data_AF-A0AAW0F9C7-F1
#
_entry.id   AF-A0AAW0F9C7-F1
#
_cell.length_a   1.000
_cell.length_b   1.000
_cell.length_c   1.000
_cell.angle_alpha   90.00
_cell.angle_beta   90.00
_cell.angle_gamma   90.00
#
_symmetry.space_group_name_H-M   'P 1'
#
loop_
_entity.id
_entity.type
_entity.pdbx_description
1 polymer ?
#
loop_
_entity_poly.entity_id
_entity_poly.type
_entity_poly.pdbx_seq_one_letter_code
_entity_poly.pdbx_strand_id
1 'polypeptide(L)'
;MTSGFATISGAVLVGYIGLGLNAQALVSSCVMSIPAAIAISKLRYPETEECLTSGSAEIPKPEVEDKDKPTNVLQAFSNGANLGLRTAGTMMIQFNCL
;
A
#
# COMPACT_ATOMS: atom_id res chain seq x y z
N MET A 1 5.81 -8.78 -1.05
CA MET A 1 4.48 -9.03 -1.67
C MET A 1 3.41 -9.35 -0.62
N THR A 2 3.61 -10.34 0.26
CA THR A 2 2.63 -10.78 1.28
C THR A 2 2.06 -9.65 2.15
N SER A 3 2.90 -8.72 2.61
CA SER A 3 2.48 -7.59 3.44
C SER A 3 1.50 -6.62 2.75
N GLY A 4 1.62 -6.44 1.44
CA GLY A 4 0.74 -5.56 0.66
C GLY A 4 -0.66 -6.12 0.48
N PHE A 5 -0.81 -7.45 0.42
CA PHE A 5 -2.11 -8.11 0.34
C PHE A 5 -2.77 -8.31 1.72
N ALA A 6 -1.96 -8.38 2.78
CA ALA A 6 -2.47 -8.53 4.14
C ALA A 6 -3.05 -7.22 4.72
N THR A 7 -2.74 -6.07 4.12
CA THR A 7 -3.13 -4.75 4.62
C THR A 7 -4.02 -4.03 3.62
N ILE A 8 -4.89 -3.14 4.09
CA ILE A 8 -5.72 -2.29 3.23
C ILE A 8 -5.08 -0.91 2.99
N SER A 9 -5.36 -0.33 1.84
CA SER A 9 -4.95 1.05 1.54
C SER A 9 -5.76 2.07 2.34
N GLY A 10 -5.11 3.15 2.78
CA GLY A 10 -5.74 4.24 3.53
C GLY A 10 -6.91 4.90 2.79
N ALA A 11 -6.87 4.95 1.45
CA ALA A 11 -7.98 5.47 0.65
C ALA A 11 -9.27 4.64 0.85
N VAL A 12 -9.13 3.31 0.94
CA VAL A 12 -10.26 2.39 1.15
C VAL A 12 -10.67 2.34 2.62
N LEU A 13 -9.72 2.52 3.55
CA LEU A 13 -9.98 2.65 4.99
C LEU A 13 -11.03 3.75 5.27
N VAL A 14 -10.86 4.94 4.67
CA VAL A 14 -11.81 6.05 4.82
C VAL A 14 -13.18 5.69 4.24
N GLY A 15 -13.22 4.99 3.10
CA GLY A 15 -14.46 4.47 2.52
C GLY A 15 -15.21 3.53 3.47
N TYR A 16 -14.50 2.60 4.12
CA TYR A 16 -15.08 1.69 5.10
C TYR A 16 -15.60 2.40 6.35
N ILE A 17 -14.91 3.43 6.84
CA ILE A 17 -15.40 4.27 7.94
C ILE A 17 -16.72 4.95 7.53
N GLY A 18 -16.82 5.43 6.29
CA GLY A 18 -18.05 5.99 5.72
C GLY A 18 -19.23 5.01 5.67
N LEU A 19 -18.96 3.70 5.63
CA LEU A 19 -19.98 2.64 5.70
C LEU A 19 -20.43 2.31 7.14
N GLY A 20 -19.92 3.01 8.16
CA GLY A 20 -20.29 2.85 9.56
C GLY A 20 -19.45 1.83 10.33
N LEU A 21 -18.32 1.38 9.78
CA LEU A 21 -17.40 0.50 10.50
C LEU A 21 -16.61 1.27 11.58
N ASN A 22 -16.27 0.57 12.68
CA ASN A 22 -15.50 1.15 13.76
C ASN A 22 -14.06 1.43 13.31
N ALA A 23 -13.70 2.71 13.23
CA ALA A 23 -12.38 3.17 12.81
C ALA A 23 -11.24 2.63 13.71
N GLN A 24 -11.46 2.52 15.02
CA GLN A 24 -10.44 2.02 15.96
C GLN A 24 -10.12 0.56 15.70
N ALA A 25 -11.13 -0.27 15.45
CA ALA A 25 -10.95 -1.68 15.12
C ALA A 25 -10.27 -1.87 13.75
N LEU A 26 -10.58 -0.99 12.79
CA LEU A 26 -10.00 -1.04 11.45
C LEU A 26 -8.51 -0.68 11.47
N VAL A 27 -8.14 0.38 12.19
CA VAL A 27 -6.75 0.82 12.34
C VAL A 27 -5.93 -0.21 13.12
N SER A 28 -6.46 -0.75 14.22
CA SER A 28 -5.75 -1.77 15.01
C SER A 28 -5.49 -3.04 14.20
N SER A 29 -6.44 -3.47 13.38
CA SER A 29 -6.30 -4.62 12.50
C SER A 29 -5.18 -4.41 11.47
N CYS A 30 -5.08 -3.23 10.86
CA CYS A 30 -4.00 -2.90 9.91
C CYS A 30 -2.62 -2.97 10.57
N VAL A 31 -2.47 -2.39 11.77
CA VAL A 31 -1.20 -2.39 12.50
C VAL A 31 -0.80 -3.82 12.90
N MET A 32 -1.75 -4.65 13.33
CA MET A 32 -1.50 -6.04 13.70
C MET A 32 -1.21 -6.94 12.49
N SER A 33 -1.73 -6.60 11.30
CA SER A 33 -1.51 -7.38 10.07
C SER A 33 -0.06 -7.36 9.60
N ILE A 34 0.70 -6.28 9.86
CA ILE A 34 2.10 -6.15 9.45
C ILE A 34 3.00 -7.25 10.05
N PRO A 35 3.10 -7.41 11.39
CA PRO A 35 3.92 -8.46 11.98
C PRO A 35 3.38 -9.85 11.65
N ALA A 36 2.05 -10.03 11.60
CA ALA A 36 1.44 -11.30 11.22
C ALA A 36 1.81 -11.71 9.79
N ALA A 37 1.77 -10.77 8.83
CA ALA A 37 2.13 -11.02 7.43
C ALA A 37 3.60 -11.40 7.28
N ILE A 38 4.50 -10.77 8.04
CA ILE A 38 5.93 -11.13 8.04
C ILE A 38 6.12 -12.55 8.60
N ALA A 39 5.49 -12.87 9.74
CA ALA A 39 5.57 -14.19 10.34
C ALA A 39 5.05 -15.29 9.39
N ILE A 40 3.87 -15.07 8.78
CA ILE A 40 3.30 -16.02 7.81
C ILE A 40 4.18 -16.14 6.57
N SER A 41 4.73 -15.03 6.07
CA SER A 41 5.59 -15.05 4.88
C SER A 41 6.85 -15.87 5.12
N LYS A 42 7.51 -15.70 6.27
CA LYS A 42 8.73 -16.45 6.63
C LYS A 42 8.43 -17.90 7.02
N LEU A 43 7.22 -18.20 7.52
CA LEU A 43 6.78 -19.58 7.76
C LEU A 43 6.56 -20.34 6.45
N ARG A 44 5.91 -19.70 5.47
CA ARG A 44 5.64 -20.33 4.16
C ARG A 44 6.86 -20.39 3.26
N TYR A 45 7.67 -19.33 3.26
CA TYR A 45 8.89 -19.24 2.46
C TYR A 45 10.02 -18.70 3.34
N PRO A 46 10.77 -19.59 4.02
CA PRO A 46 11.89 -19.18 4.86
C PRO A 46 13.02 -18.62 4.00
N GLU A 47 13.73 -17.62 4.53
CA GLU A 47 14.95 -17.14 3.88
C GLU A 47 16.05 -18.18 4.05
N THR A 48 16.71 -18.49 2.94
CA THR A 48 17.85 -19.40 2.90
C THR A 48 19.15 -18.70 2.51
N GLU A 49 19.09 -17.41 2.15
CA GLU A 49 20.21 -16.62 1.62
C GLU A 49 20.56 -15.45 2.55
N GLU A 50 21.76 -14.88 2.41
CA GLU A 50 22.14 -13.68 3.16
C GLU A 50 21.40 -12.44 2.64
N CYS A 51 20.78 -11.71 3.55
CA CYS A 51 20.02 -10.51 3.24
C CYS A 51 20.95 -9.38 2.75
N LEU A 52 20.73 -8.90 1.52
CA LEU A 52 21.43 -7.73 0.95
C LEU A 52 21.22 -6.43 1.76
N THR A 53 20.21 -6.38 2.63
CA THR A 53 19.85 -5.22 3.47
C THR A 53 20.28 -5.38 4.94
N SER A 54 21.07 -6.41 5.28
CA SER A 54 21.35 -6.78 6.68
C SER A 54 22.29 -5.84 7.47
N GLY A 55 22.62 -4.66 6.94
CA GLY A 55 23.53 -3.70 7.60
C GLY A 55 23.36 -2.25 7.16
N SER A 56 22.92 -2.00 5.93
CA SER A 56 22.53 -0.69 5.43
C SER A 56 21.28 -0.84 4.57
N ALA A 57 20.20 -0.17 4.96
CA ALA A 57 19.10 0.11 4.04
C ALA A 57 19.56 1.18 3.05
N GLU A 58 20.43 0.80 2.11
CA GLU A 58 20.75 1.66 0.99
C GLU A 58 19.49 1.79 0.14
N ILE A 59 18.81 2.93 0.28
CA ILE A 59 17.74 3.31 -0.63
C ILE A 59 18.40 3.44 -2.00
N PRO A 60 18.04 2.60 -3.00
CA PRO A 60 18.58 2.76 -4.33
C PRO A 60 18.27 4.19 -4.77
N LYS A 61 19.32 4.98 -5.04
CA LYS A 61 19.14 6.29 -5.66
C LYS A 61 18.41 6.03 -6.97
N PRO A 62 17.23 6.63 -7.21
CA PRO A 62 16.45 6.32 -8.39
C PRO A 62 17.32 6.61 -9.62
N GLU A 63 17.61 5.56 -10.39
CA GLU A 63 18.40 5.61 -11.63
C GLU A 63 17.63 6.35 -12.75
N VAL A 64 16.37 6.66 -12.49
CA VAL A 64 15.48 7.44 -13.35
C VAL A 64 15.27 8.79 -12.67
N GLU A 65 15.80 9.85 -13.28
CA GLU A 65 15.43 11.21 -12.94
C GLU A 65 13.91 11.32 -12.82
N ASP A 66 13.50 11.64 -11.59
CA ASP A 66 12.21 12.08 -11.06
C ASP A 66 11.38 12.98 -12.00
N LYS A 67 10.98 12.52 -13.19
CA LYS A 67 10.12 13.28 -14.11
C LYS A 67 8.72 13.54 -13.54
N ASP A 68 8.26 12.66 -12.66
CA ASP A 68 6.93 12.74 -12.03
C ASP A 68 6.99 13.08 -10.53
N LYS A 69 8.19 13.37 -9.99
CA LYS A 69 8.27 13.75 -8.58
C LYS A 69 7.60 15.12 -8.42
N PRO A 70 6.58 15.23 -7.57
CA PRO A 70 5.85 16.47 -7.43
C PRO A 70 6.75 17.53 -6.79
N THR A 71 6.99 18.63 -7.49
CA THR A 71 7.77 19.77 -6.99
C THR A 71 7.05 20.51 -5.87
N ASN A 72 5.73 20.39 -5.80
CA ASN A 72 4.89 21.13 -4.87
C ASN A 72 3.79 20.23 -4.28
N VAL A 73 3.34 20.54 -3.06
CA VAL A 73 2.31 19.78 -2.33
C VAL A 73 1.01 19.68 -3.12
N LEU A 74 0.67 20.74 -3.86
CA LEU A 74 -0.52 20.79 -4.70
C LEU A 74 -0.42 19.85 -5.90
N GLN A 75 0.78 19.69 -6.49
CA GLN A 75 1.01 18.78 -7.61
C GLN A 75 0.94 17.32 -7.14
N ALA A 76 1.47 17.01 -5.96
CA ALA A 76 1.35 15.69 -5.35
C ALA A 76 -0.11 15.30 -5.12
N PHE A 77 -0.91 16.25 -4.60
CA PHE A 77 -2.33 16.05 -4.37
C PHE A 77 -3.11 15.81 -5.67
N SER A 78 -2.90 16.65 -6.69
CA SER A 78 -3.57 16.50 -7.99
C SER A 78 -3.22 15.17 -8.67
N ASN A 79 -1.95 14.75 -8.62
CA ASN A 79 -1.52 13.47 -9.16
C ASN A 79 -2.16 12.30 -8.39
N GLY A 80 -2.18 12.36 -7.05
CA GLY A 80 -2.85 11.36 -6.21
C GLY A 80 -4.35 11.26 -6.46
N ALA A 81 -5.04 12.39 -6.63
CA ALA A 81 -6.47 12.43 -6.93
C ALA A 81 -6.79 11.82 -8.30
N ASN A 82 -5.98 12.12 -9.33
CA ASN A 82 -6.13 11.54 -10.67
C ASN A 82 -5.90 10.01 -10.65
N LEU A 83 -4.88 9.55 -9.92
CA LEU A 83 -4.62 8.12 -9.73
C LEU A 83 -5.78 7.42 -8.99
N GLY A 84 -6.31 8.06 -7.94
CA GLY A 84 -7.46 7.54 -7.18
C GLY A 84 -8.74 7.45 -8.02
N LEU A 85 -9.05 8.50 -8.80
CA LEU A 85 -10.23 8.51 -9.67
C LEU A 85 -10.13 7.44 -10.76
N ARG A 86 -8.94 7.27 -11.36
CA ARG A 86 -8.70 6.23 -12.37
C ARG A 86 -8.88 4.82 -11.80
N THR A 87 -8.28 4.54 -10.66
CA THR A 87 -8.35 3.20 -10.03
C THR A 87 -9.77 2.87 -9.56
N ALA A 88 -10.49 3.82 -8.95
CA ALA A 88 -11.88 3.63 -8.57
C ALA A 88 -12.78 3.42 -9.80
N GLY A 89 -12.57 4.20 -10.86
CA GLY A 89 -13.32 4.09 -12.12
C GLY A 89 -13.16 2.73 -12.78
N THR A 90 -11.93 2.22 -12.91
CA THR A 90 -11.71 0.90 -13.53
C THR A 90 -12.28 -0.24 -12.67
N MET A 91 -12.19 -0.15 -11.33
CA MET A 91 -12.79 -1.14 -10.44
C MET A 91 -14.32 -1.19 -10.55
N MET A 92 -14.99 -0.03 -10.59
CA MET A 92 -16.45 0.03 -10.73
C MET A 92 -16.93 -0.53 -12.08
N ILE A 93 -16.23 -0.19 -13.17
CA ILE A 93 -16.57 -0.68 -14.51
C ILE A 93 -16.39 -2.21 -14.56
N GLN A 94 -15.27 -2.72 -14.04
CA GLN A 94 -15.01 -4.16 -14.02
C GLN A 94 -16.06 -4.91 -13.19
N PHE A 95 -16.51 -4.34 -12.07
CA PHE A 95 -17.54 -4.95 -11.23
C PHE A 95 -18.94 -4.97 -11.88
N ASN A 96 -19.28 -3.97 -12.71
CA ASN A 96 -20.57 -3.94 -13.42
C ASN A 96 -20.61 -4.82 -14.68
N CYS A 97 -19.45 -5.11 -15.28
CA CYS A 97 -19.35 -5.89 -16.50
C CYS A 97 -19.18 -7.41 -16.25
N LEU A 98 -18.95 -7.80 -14.99
CA LEU A 98 -18.85 -9.19 -14.54
C LEU A 98 -20.22 -9.69 -14.04
#